data_AF-A0AAN7V2T6-F1
#
_entry.id   AF-A0AAN7V2T6-F1
#
_cell.length_a   1.000
_cell.length_b   1.000
_cell.length_c   1.000
_cell.angle_alpha   90.00
_cell.angle_beta   90.00
_cell.angle_gamma   90.00
#
_symmetry.space_group_name_H-M   'P 1'
#
loop_
_entity.id
_entity.type
_entity.pdbx_description
1 polymer ?
#
loop_
_entity_poly.entity_id
_entity_poly.type
_entity_poly.pdbx_seq_one_letter_code
_entity_poly.pdbx_strand_id
1 'polypeptide(L)'
;MHEKQLQHEIAAETSAFSNESKDMNTSLHIMAAHLHRYKSELHRVETILSELKSSKFTITDTLDNSTLGETSDNQGSINIEQLISQLSAILSFSNELERKLQNILTLLFNQIQATNDRTMRAILTATQEDNKLSQTMAVESHELTRSMKKDSIAMKTAIFAMPFFTDTNALKTPAQVWIWTVLSVVTTSLAFAVFYHVINRPARIAHADTSTKQDAESGSGGGFSLSNLPPAATA
;
A
#
# COMPACT_ATOMS: atom_id res chain seq x y z
N MET A 1 -23.65 -6.21 0.35
CA MET A 1 -23.72 -6.32 1.83
C MET A 1 -22.61 -7.24 2.35
N HIS A 2 -22.51 -8.47 1.84
CA HIS A 2 -21.51 -9.47 2.25
C HIS A 2 -20.05 -9.01 2.09
N GLU A 3 -19.72 -8.32 0.99
CA GLU A 3 -18.35 -7.83 0.73
C GLU A 3 -17.89 -6.76 1.73
N LYS A 4 -18.72 -5.77 2.04
CA LYS A 4 -18.37 -4.73 3.01
C LYS A 4 -18.12 -5.30 4.41
N GLN A 5 -18.82 -6.39 4.73
CA GLN A 5 -18.62 -7.13 5.98
C GLN A 5 -17.30 -7.91 5.96
N LEU A 6 -16.97 -8.56 4.84
CA LEU A 6 -15.69 -9.26 4.65
C LEU A 6 -14.50 -8.28 4.69
N GLN A 7 -14.61 -7.12 4.04
CA GLN A 7 -13.58 -6.08 4.06
C GLN A 7 -13.39 -5.52 5.48
N HIS A 8 -14.47 -5.34 6.24
CA HIS A 8 -14.39 -4.90 7.63
C HIS A 8 -13.74 -5.96 8.52
N GLU A 9 -14.07 -7.24 8.34
CA GLU A 9 -13.49 -8.35 9.11
C GLU A 9 -11.99 -8.47 8.84
N ILE A 10 -11.58 -8.46 7.58
CA ILE A 10 -10.17 -8.47 7.18
C ILE A 10 -9.44 -7.23 7.72
N ALA A 11 -10.03 -6.04 7.64
CA ALA A 11 -9.42 -4.82 8.17
C ALA A 11 -9.30 -4.85 9.70
N ALA A 12 -10.30 -5.38 10.40
CA ALA A 12 -10.28 -5.51 11.86
C ALA A 12 -9.20 -6.50 12.31
N GLU A 13 -9.12 -7.68 11.69
CA GLU A 13 -8.08 -8.68 12.00
C GLU A 13 -6.67 -8.18 11.67
N THR A 14 -6.51 -7.53 10.51
CA THR A 14 -5.22 -7.00 10.07
C THR A 14 -4.75 -5.86 10.95
N SER A 15 -5.65 -4.95 11.34
CA SER A 15 -5.30 -3.81 12.19
C SER A 15 -4.97 -4.24 13.62
N ALA A 16 -5.71 -5.20 14.18
CA ALA A 16 -5.40 -5.78 15.49
C ALA A 16 -4.02 -6.45 15.48
N PHE A 17 -3.77 -7.32 14.49
CA PHE A 17 -2.48 -7.99 14.32
C PHE A 17 -1.34 -7.00 14.06
N SER A 18 -1.57 -5.96 13.24
CA SER A 18 -0.55 -4.95 12.94
C SER A 18 -0.15 -4.16 14.19
N ASN A 19 -1.11 -3.79 15.05
CA ASN A 19 -0.82 -3.08 16.29
C ASN A 19 -0.06 -3.95 17.29
N GLU A 20 -0.50 -5.20 17.49
CA GLU A 20 0.17 -6.15 18.39
C GLU A 20 1.57 -6.49 17.89
N SER A 21 1.72 -6.72 16.59
CA SER A 21 3.00 -7.00 15.95
C SER A 21 3.95 -5.81 16.02
N LYS A 22 3.45 -4.57 15.91
CA LYS A 22 4.24 -3.35 16.08
C LYS A 22 4.75 -3.19 17.51
N ASP A 23 3.92 -3.47 18.51
CA ASP A 23 4.33 -3.41 19.91
C ASP A 23 5.37 -4.48 20.22
N MET A 24 5.13 -5.73 19.78
CA MET A 24 6.12 -6.82 19.87
C MET A 24 7.42 -6.47 19.16
N ASN A 25 7.38 -5.92 17.96
CA ASN A 25 8.58 -5.52 17.22
C ASN A 25 9.37 -4.44 17.98
N THR A 26 8.68 -3.46 18.54
CA THR A 26 9.30 -2.38 19.34
C THR A 26 9.94 -2.96 20.60
N SER A 27 9.22 -3.81 21.32
CA SER A 27 9.71 -4.49 22.52
C SER A 27 10.93 -5.38 22.21
N LEU A 28 10.91 -6.14 21.11
CA LEU A 28 12.04 -6.96 20.65
C LEU A 28 13.27 -6.13 20.31
N HIS A 29 13.11 -4.99 19.64
CA HIS A 29 14.24 -4.09 19.36
C HIS A 29 14.81 -3.47 20.65
N ILE A 30 13.95 -3.11 21.60
CA ILE A 30 14.37 -2.64 22.94
C ILE A 30 15.14 -3.75 23.66
N MET A 31 14.64 -4.98 23.67
CA MET A 31 15.33 -6.14 24.25
C MET A 31 16.68 -6.41 23.59
N ALA A 32 16.77 -6.31 22.26
CA ALA A 32 18.02 -6.46 21.53
C ALA A 32 19.04 -5.38 21.92
N ALA A 33 18.61 -4.12 22.05
CA ALA A 33 19.46 -3.03 22.49
C ALA A 33 19.96 -3.24 23.94
N HIS A 34 19.07 -3.66 24.85
CA HIS A 34 19.45 -4.00 26.22
C HIS A 34 20.43 -5.17 26.26
N LEU A 35 20.19 -6.22 25.46
CA LEU A 35 21.07 -7.38 25.42
C LEU A 35 22.45 -7.02 24.88
N HIS A 36 22.53 -6.20 23.83
CA HIS A 36 23.80 -5.68 23.32
C HIS A 36 24.55 -4.87 24.38
N ARG A 37 23.84 -4.00 25.13
CA ARG A 37 24.43 -3.26 26.24
C ARG A 37 24.92 -4.18 27.36
N TYR A 38 24.12 -5.16 27.78
CA TYR A 38 24.52 -6.12 28.82
C TYR A 38 25.73 -6.94 28.41
N LYS A 39 25.80 -7.37 27.14
CA LYS A 39 26.96 -8.07 26.59
C LYS A 39 28.23 -7.21 26.68
N SER A 40 28.12 -5.92 26.35
CA SER A 40 29.24 -4.98 26.47
C SER A 40 29.68 -4.79 27.94
N GLU A 41 28.73 -4.67 28.88
CA GLU A 41 29.05 -4.55 30.30
C GLU A 41 29.66 -5.85 30.86
N LEU A 42 29.15 -7.03 30.46
CA LEU A 42 29.71 -8.33 30.84
C LEU A 42 31.15 -8.48 30.35
N HIS A 43 31.44 -8.07 29.12
CA HIS A 43 32.80 -8.09 28.59
C HIS A 43 33.73 -7.10 29.30
N ARG A 44 33.20 -5.95 29.75
CA ARG A 44 33.95 -5.03 30.61
C ARG A 44 34.28 -5.66 31.96
N VAL A 45 33.33 -6.35 32.58
CA VAL A 45 33.55 -7.09 33.83
C VAL A 45 34.59 -8.21 33.62
N GLU A 46 34.55 -8.91 32.49
CA GLU A 46 35.51 -9.97 32.14
C GLU A 46 36.93 -9.44 32.06
N THR A 47 37.09 -8.26 31.45
CA THR A 47 38.38 -7.57 31.34
C THR A 47 38.91 -7.19 32.72
N ILE A 48 38.08 -6.54 33.56
CA ILE A 48 38.45 -6.16 34.94
C ILE A 48 38.85 -7.39 35.76
N LEU A 49 38.12 -8.49 35.61
CA LEU A 49 38.38 -9.72 36.36
C LEU A 49 39.68 -10.40 35.92
N SER A 50 40.01 -10.33 34.62
CA SER A 50 41.26 -10.82 34.06
C SER A 50 42.46 -9.96 34.51
N GLU A 51 42.29 -8.64 34.57
CA GLU A 51 43.27 -7.71 35.15
C GLU A 51 43.48 -7.96 36.65
N LEU A 52 42.41 -8.26 37.40
CA LEU A 52 42.53 -8.59 38.83
C LEU A 52 43.27 -9.92 39.03
N LYS A 53 43.02 -10.93 38.19
CA LYS A 53 43.74 -12.21 38.20
C LYS A 53 45.23 -12.01 37.95
N SER A 54 45.60 -11.23 36.92
CA SER A 54 47.01 -11.00 36.55
C SER A 54 47.75 -10.09 37.55
N SER A 55 47.08 -9.04 38.05
CA SER A 55 47.63 -8.14 39.07
C SER A 55 47.90 -8.88 40.38
N LYS A 56 46.98 -9.74 40.82
CA LYS A 56 47.17 -10.57 42.00
C LYS A 56 48.38 -11.49 41.83
N PHE A 57 48.48 -12.20 40.71
CA PHE A 57 49.62 -13.08 40.40
C PHE A 57 50.95 -12.32 40.41
N THR A 58 51.00 -11.09 39.90
CA THR A 58 52.22 -10.26 39.85
C THR A 58 52.66 -9.78 41.25
N ILE A 59 51.70 -9.49 42.13
CA ILE A 59 51.98 -9.09 43.52
C ILE A 59 52.45 -10.31 44.34
N THR A 60 51.84 -11.48 44.15
CA THR A 60 52.26 -12.70 44.85
C THR A 60 53.69 -13.12 44.42
N ASP A 61 54.02 -13.07 43.13
CA ASP A 61 55.38 -13.39 42.62
C ASP A 61 56.47 -12.45 43.18
N THR A 62 56.12 -11.20 43.49
CA THR A 62 57.06 -10.23 44.07
C THR A 62 57.20 -10.33 45.59
N LEU A 63 56.19 -10.85 46.30
CA LEU A 63 56.18 -11.04 47.75
C LEU A 63 56.65 -12.42 48.21
N ASP A 64 56.59 -13.46 47.36
CA ASP A 64 57.02 -14.83 47.71
C ASP A 64 58.55 -14.98 47.92
N ASN A 65 59.34 -13.93 47.63
CA ASN A 65 60.73 -13.85 48.09
C ASN A 65 60.89 -13.44 49.58
N SER A 66 59.80 -13.20 50.32
CA SER A 66 59.86 -12.86 51.73
C SER A 66 58.65 -13.36 52.54
N THR A 67 58.76 -14.62 52.98
CA THR A 67 58.26 -15.15 54.27
C THR A 67 56.73 -15.30 54.49
N LEU A 68 56.33 -16.58 54.65
CA LEU A 68 55.21 -17.16 55.42
C LEU A 68 53.83 -16.45 55.39
N GLY A 69 52.89 -17.00 54.61
CA GLY A 69 51.46 -16.64 54.68
C GLY A 69 50.55 -17.33 53.64
N GLU A 70 50.75 -18.61 53.37
CA GLU A 70 50.28 -19.32 52.15
C GLU A 70 48.77 -19.63 52.02
N THR A 71 47.94 -19.40 53.04
CA THR A 71 46.57 -19.97 53.04
C THR A 71 45.45 -19.04 52.58
N SER A 72 45.58 -17.72 52.72
CA SER A 72 44.53 -16.78 52.29
C SER A 72 44.58 -16.45 50.80
N ASP A 73 45.75 -16.52 50.17
CA ASP A 73 45.91 -16.02 48.80
C ASP A 73 45.36 -16.99 47.75
N ASN A 74 45.44 -18.29 48.03
CA ASN A 74 44.86 -19.34 47.17
C ASN A 74 43.31 -19.31 47.15
N GLN A 75 42.66 -18.90 48.24
CA GLN A 75 41.21 -18.84 48.28
C GLN A 75 40.66 -17.71 47.37
N GLY A 76 41.35 -16.57 47.31
CA GLY A 76 40.95 -15.46 46.45
C GLY A 76 41.17 -15.73 44.96
N SER A 77 42.21 -16.47 44.57
CA SER A 77 42.43 -16.85 43.17
C SER A 77 41.39 -17.85 42.67
N ILE A 78 41.03 -18.84 43.51
CA ILE A 78 39.95 -19.81 43.23
C ILE A 78 38.60 -19.09 43.05
N ASN A 79 38.28 -18.11 43.90
CA ASN A 79 37.05 -17.33 43.79
C ASN A 79 36.99 -16.51 42.49
N ILE A 80 38.10 -15.88 42.09
CA ILE A 80 38.19 -15.12 40.82
C ILE A 80 38.01 -16.06 39.64
N GLU A 81 38.65 -17.23 39.65
CA GLU A 81 38.52 -18.23 38.57
C GLU A 81 37.09 -18.77 38.46
N GLN A 82 36.42 -19.00 39.59
CA GLN A 82 35.01 -19.35 39.61
C GLN A 82 34.12 -18.23 39.05
N LEU A 83 34.44 -16.97 39.37
CA LEU A 83 33.70 -15.81 38.87
C LEU A 83 33.90 -15.61 37.36
N ILE A 84 35.12 -15.87 36.82
CA ILE A 84 35.40 -15.88 35.37
C ILE A 84 34.58 -16.98 34.69
N SER A 85 34.54 -18.18 35.27
CA SER A 85 33.76 -19.30 34.73
C SER A 85 32.26 -18.99 34.68
N GLN A 86 31.71 -18.43 35.76
CA GLN A 86 30.31 -17.99 35.81
C GLN A 86 30.02 -16.88 34.79
N LEU A 87 30.93 -15.92 34.64
CA LEU A 87 30.79 -14.84 33.68
C LEU A 87 30.79 -15.35 32.23
N SER A 88 31.67 -16.30 31.92
CA SER A 88 31.71 -16.99 30.62
C SER A 88 30.40 -17.74 30.34
N ALA A 89 29.84 -18.41 31.34
CA ALA A 89 28.53 -19.06 31.22
C ALA A 89 27.41 -18.03 30.93
N ILE A 90 27.42 -16.88 31.61
CA ILE A 90 26.46 -15.79 31.38
C ILE A 90 26.64 -15.17 29.98
N LEU A 91 27.87 -14.99 29.51
CA LEU A 91 28.16 -14.52 28.15
C LEU A 91 27.62 -15.50 27.10
N SER A 92 27.83 -16.79 27.29
CA SER A 92 27.28 -17.84 26.43
C SER A 92 25.75 -17.79 26.39
N PHE A 93 25.11 -17.68 27.56
CA PHE A 93 23.67 -17.52 27.65
C PHE A 93 23.16 -16.25 26.96
N SER A 94 23.87 -15.12 27.11
CA SER A 94 23.55 -13.87 26.42
C SER A 94 23.63 -14.02 24.90
N ASN A 95 24.63 -14.75 24.38
CA ASN A 95 24.72 -15.07 22.95
C ASN A 95 23.56 -15.96 22.48
N GLU A 96 23.13 -16.92 23.30
CA GLU A 96 21.97 -17.76 22.98
C GLU A 96 20.68 -16.94 22.94
N LEU A 97 20.48 -16.02 23.90
CA LEU A 97 19.35 -15.10 23.91
C LEU A 97 19.36 -14.16 22.70
N GLU A 98 20.52 -13.66 22.28
CA GLU A 98 20.66 -12.88 21.04
C GLU A 98 20.16 -13.65 19.83
N ARG A 99 20.59 -14.91 19.71
CA ARG A 99 20.19 -15.80 18.61
C ARG A 99 18.70 -16.10 18.64
N LYS A 100 18.12 -16.32 19.83
CA LYS A 100 16.67 -16.51 20.00
C LYS A 100 15.90 -15.23 19.63
N LEU A 101 16.36 -14.05 20.04
CA LEU A 101 15.76 -12.76 19.66
C LEU A 101 15.78 -12.55 18.14
N GLN A 102 16.91 -12.82 17.47
CA GLN A 102 17.02 -12.74 16.01
C GLN A 102 16.07 -13.72 15.32
N ASN A 103 15.93 -14.95 15.83
CA ASN A 103 14.97 -15.92 15.32
C ASN A 103 13.52 -15.44 15.47
N ILE A 104 13.16 -14.88 16.63
CA ILE A 104 11.82 -14.35 16.87
C ILE A 104 11.53 -13.15 15.94
N LEU A 105 12.49 -12.24 15.77
CA LEU A 105 12.35 -11.11 14.86
C LEU A 105 12.14 -11.57 13.41
N THR A 106 12.89 -12.58 12.98
CA THR A 106 12.74 -13.18 11.65
C THR A 106 11.36 -13.83 11.48
N LEU A 107 10.90 -14.59 12.48
CA LEU A 107 9.57 -15.20 12.47
C LEU A 107 8.46 -14.15 12.44
N LEU A 108 8.58 -13.08 13.23
CA LEU A 108 7.61 -11.99 13.28
C LEU A 108 7.57 -11.24 11.94
N PHE A 109 8.72 -10.96 11.33
CA PHE A 109 8.78 -10.37 9.99
C PHE A 109 8.11 -11.27 8.94
N ASN A 110 8.44 -12.57 8.94
CA ASN A 110 7.80 -13.53 8.04
C ASN A 110 6.29 -13.62 8.26
N GLN A 111 5.84 -13.51 9.51
CA GLN A 111 4.42 -13.52 9.85
C GLN A 111 3.71 -12.24 9.40
N ILE A 112 4.31 -11.06 9.60
CA ILE A 112 3.81 -9.79 9.05
C ILE A 112 3.67 -9.90 7.54
N GLN A 113 4.71 -10.39 6.86
CA GLN A 113 4.70 -10.53 5.41
C GLN A 113 3.62 -11.50 4.95
N ALA A 114 3.49 -12.67 5.59
CA ALA A 114 2.47 -13.65 5.26
C ALA A 114 1.05 -13.12 5.49
N THR A 115 0.81 -12.38 6.58
CA THR A 115 -0.48 -11.73 6.84
C THR A 115 -0.77 -10.66 5.80
N ASN A 116 0.20 -9.80 5.48
CA ASN A 116 0.07 -8.78 4.44
C ASN A 116 -0.27 -9.42 3.07
N ASP A 117 0.49 -10.45 2.65
CA ASP A 117 0.25 -11.17 1.39
C ASP A 117 -1.15 -11.79 1.34
N ARG A 118 -1.64 -12.36 2.45
CA ARG A 118 -3.01 -12.90 2.54
C ARG A 118 -4.05 -11.80 2.38
N THR A 119 -3.87 -10.67 3.05
CA THR A 119 -4.81 -9.54 2.96
C THR A 119 -4.84 -8.96 1.56
N MET A 120 -3.67 -8.80 0.92
CA MET A 120 -3.56 -8.34 -0.46
C MET A 120 -4.27 -9.30 -1.42
N ARG A 121 -4.06 -10.62 -1.28
CA ARG A 121 -4.76 -11.62 -2.10
C ARG A 121 -6.27 -11.60 -1.90
N ALA A 122 -6.74 -11.45 -0.66
CA ALA A 122 -8.16 -11.37 -0.36
C ALA A 122 -8.80 -10.11 -0.99
N ILE A 123 -8.14 -8.96 -0.87
CA ILE A 123 -8.58 -7.70 -1.50
C ILE A 123 -8.62 -7.82 -3.02
N LEU A 124 -7.58 -8.37 -3.64
CA LEU A 124 -7.54 -8.55 -5.10
C LEU A 124 -8.63 -9.50 -5.58
N THR A 125 -8.90 -10.57 -4.83
CA THR A 125 -9.97 -11.53 -5.13
C THR A 125 -11.34 -10.87 -5.06
N ALA A 126 -11.61 -10.13 -3.97
CA ALA A 126 -12.86 -9.38 -3.82
C ALA A 126 -13.01 -8.31 -4.93
N THR A 127 -11.94 -7.58 -5.24
CA THR A 127 -11.94 -6.57 -6.31
C THR A 127 -12.17 -7.19 -7.69
N GLN A 128 -11.63 -8.40 -7.93
CA GLN A 128 -11.87 -9.11 -9.18
C GLN A 128 -13.33 -9.58 -9.31
N GLU A 129 -13.94 -10.01 -8.20
CA GLU A 129 -15.35 -10.37 -8.15
C GLU A 129 -16.25 -9.14 -8.38
N ASP A 130 -15.94 -8.00 -7.73
CA ASP A 130 -16.67 -6.75 -7.91
C ASP A 130 -16.54 -6.20 -9.33
N ASN A 131 -15.35 -6.29 -9.94
CA ASN A 131 -15.16 -5.89 -11.34
C ASN A 131 -16.00 -6.74 -12.31
N LYS A 132 -16.12 -8.05 -12.07
CA LYS A 132 -16.97 -8.92 -12.89
C LYS A 132 -18.46 -8.59 -12.71
N LEU A 133 -18.88 -8.34 -11.48
CA LEU A 133 -20.24 -7.93 -11.17
C LEU A 133 -20.57 -6.58 -11.83
N SER A 134 -19.68 -5.60 -11.67
CA SER A 134 -19.76 -4.28 -12.28
C SER A 134 -19.80 -4.35 -13.80
N GLN A 135 -18.99 -5.22 -14.42
CA GLN A 135 -19.04 -5.43 -15.87
C GLN A 135 -20.40 -5.96 -16.30
N THR A 136 -20.96 -6.93 -15.59
CA THR A 136 -22.26 -7.53 -15.90
C THR A 136 -23.38 -6.50 -15.75
N MET A 137 -23.38 -5.77 -14.64
CA MET A 137 -24.37 -4.71 -14.37
C MET A 137 -24.28 -3.56 -15.38
N ALA A 138 -23.07 -3.20 -15.84
CA ALA A 138 -22.89 -2.19 -16.87
C ALA A 138 -23.49 -2.63 -18.21
N VAL A 139 -23.34 -3.90 -18.58
CA VAL A 139 -23.96 -4.48 -19.78
C VAL A 139 -25.48 -4.44 -19.68
N GLU A 140 -26.05 -4.91 -18.57
CA GLU A 140 -27.49 -4.87 -18.32
C GLU A 140 -28.04 -3.43 -18.33
N SER A 141 -27.31 -2.49 -17.73
CA SER A 141 -27.67 -1.06 -17.70
C SER A 141 -27.62 -0.44 -19.10
N HIS A 142 -26.66 -0.84 -19.93
CA HIS A 142 -26.56 -0.37 -21.32
C HIS A 142 -27.74 -0.90 -22.16
N GLU A 143 -28.13 -2.16 -21.95
CA GLU A 143 -29.29 -2.75 -22.61
C GLU A 143 -30.60 -2.06 -22.20
N LEU A 144 -30.80 -1.82 -20.89
CA LEU A 144 -31.94 -1.08 -20.37
C LEU A 144 -31.98 0.35 -20.91
N THR A 145 -30.83 1.04 -20.98
CA THR A 145 -30.77 2.39 -21.55
C THR A 145 -31.14 2.38 -23.03
N ARG A 146 -30.75 1.33 -23.76
CA ARG A 146 -31.09 1.17 -25.18
C ARG A 146 -32.59 0.92 -25.40
N SER A 147 -33.24 0.12 -24.56
CA SER A 147 -34.70 -0.08 -24.62
C SER A 147 -35.44 1.19 -24.23
N MET A 148 -35.03 1.86 -23.14
CA MET A 148 -35.62 3.14 -22.71
C MET A 148 -35.45 4.26 -23.75
N LYS A 149 -34.31 4.33 -24.45
CA LYS A 149 -34.12 5.30 -25.54
C LYS A 149 -35.09 5.05 -26.69
N LYS A 150 -35.34 3.79 -27.05
CA LYS A 150 -36.32 3.43 -28.10
C LYS A 150 -37.73 3.84 -27.69
N ASP A 151 -38.12 3.57 -26.45
CA ASP A 151 -39.45 3.93 -25.94
C ASP A 151 -39.64 5.45 -25.82
N SER A 152 -38.60 6.20 -25.43
CA SER A 152 -38.64 7.66 -25.40
C SER A 152 -38.79 8.27 -26.80
N ILE A 153 -38.15 7.69 -27.82
CA ILE A 153 -38.30 8.14 -29.22
C ILE A 153 -39.74 7.88 -29.69
N ALA A 154 -40.30 6.69 -29.42
CA ALA A 154 -41.67 6.35 -29.80
C ALA A 154 -42.71 7.29 -29.14
N MET A 155 -42.54 7.58 -27.84
CA MET A 155 -43.40 8.50 -27.10
C MET A 155 -43.26 9.96 -27.59
N LYS A 156 -42.03 10.41 -27.88
CA LYS A 156 -41.80 11.76 -28.44
C LYS A 156 -42.37 11.88 -29.85
N THR A 157 -42.31 10.83 -30.68
CA THR A 157 -42.96 10.84 -32.01
C THR A 157 -44.49 10.84 -31.93
N ALA A 158 -45.10 10.21 -30.92
CA ALA A 158 -46.54 10.26 -30.72
C ALA A 158 -47.04 11.66 -30.34
N ILE A 159 -46.27 12.40 -29.53
CA ILE A 159 -46.60 13.79 -29.15
C ILE A 159 -46.48 14.74 -30.36
N PHE A 160 -45.50 14.54 -31.24
CA PHE A 160 -45.38 15.33 -32.48
C PHE A 160 -46.42 14.95 -33.56
N ALA A 161 -46.97 13.73 -33.52
CA ALA A 161 -48.00 13.30 -34.46
C ALA A 161 -49.42 13.76 -34.09
N MET A 162 -49.64 14.29 -32.87
CA MET A 162 -51.00 14.58 -32.37
C MET A 162 -51.61 15.97 -32.65
N PRO A 163 -50.91 17.06 -33.04
CA PRO A 163 -51.60 18.33 -33.30
C PRO A 163 -51.64 18.75 -34.78
N PHE A 164 -51.20 17.95 -35.75
CA PHE A 164 -51.14 18.40 -37.17
C PHE A 164 -52.38 18.07 -38.03
N PHE A 165 -53.44 17.46 -37.47
CA PHE A 165 -54.62 17.08 -38.24
C PHE A 165 -55.98 17.57 -37.70
N THR A 166 -56.02 18.41 -36.67
CA THR A 166 -57.30 18.74 -36.00
C THR A 166 -57.97 20.05 -36.42
N ASP A 167 -57.43 20.85 -37.35
CA ASP A 167 -58.13 22.05 -37.85
C ASP A 167 -58.05 22.20 -39.39
N THR A 168 -58.77 21.34 -40.10
CA THR A 168 -59.00 21.46 -41.55
C THR A 168 -60.23 22.32 -41.86
N ASN A 169 -60.25 23.57 -41.39
CA ASN A 169 -61.10 24.63 -41.98
C ASN A 169 -60.28 25.66 -42.78
N ALA A 170 -58.94 25.59 -42.75
CA ALA A 170 -58.02 26.50 -43.42
C ALA A 170 -57.49 25.99 -44.78
N LEU A 171 -58.23 25.12 -45.49
CA LEU A 171 -57.80 24.54 -46.78
C LEU A 171 -58.79 24.81 -47.93
N LYS A 172 -59.43 25.99 -47.96
CA LYS A 172 -60.27 26.39 -49.11
C LYS A 172 -59.82 27.67 -49.83
N THR A 173 -58.66 28.23 -49.49
CA THR A 173 -58.19 29.48 -50.10
C THR A 173 -56.90 29.22 -50.91
N PRO A 174 -56.89 29.43 -52.24
CA PRO A 174 -55.70 29.23 -53.07
C PRO A 174 -54.54 30.17 -52.75
N ALA A 175 -54.75 31.17 -51.88
CA ALA A 175 -53.72 32.08 -51.36
C ALA A 175 -52.76 31.44 -50.34
N GLN A 176 -53.04 30.23 -49.84
CA GLN A 176 -52.26 29.59 -48.77
C GLN A 176 -51.18 28.61 -49.27
N VAL A 177 -51.05 28.45 -50.59
CA VAL A 177 -49.94 27.69 -51.23
C VAL A 177 -48.60 28.36 -50.91
N TRP A 178 -48.57 29.69 -50.81
CA TRP A 178 -47.35 30.43 -50.44
C TRP A 178 -46.90 30.11 -49.01
N ILE A 179 -47.83 29.92 -48.06
CA ILE A 179 -47.51 29.52 -46.68
C ILE A 179 -46.85 28.13 -46.65
N TRP A 180 -47.34 27.19 -47.45
CA TRP A 180 -46.76 25.85 -47.56
C TRP A 180 -45.37 25.87 -48.20
N THR A 181 -45.16 26.78 -49.15
CA THR A 181 -43.86 26.94 -49.82
C THR A 181 -42.84 27.57 -48.89
N VAL A 182 -43.22 28.59 -48.11
CA VAL A 182 -42.34 29.18 -47.09
C VAL A 182 -42.04 28.17 -45.99
N LEU A 183 -43.05 27.44 -45.55
CA LEU A 183 -42.87 26.45 -44.50
C LEU A 183 -41.95 25.31 -44.97
N SER A 184 -42.11 24.81 -46.20
CA SER A 184 -41.21 23.79 -46.73
C SER A 184 -39.78 24.33 -46.90
N VAL A 185 -39.60 25.55 -47.40
CA VAL A 185 -38.27 26.17 -47.53
C VAL A 185 -37.59 26.38 -46.17
N VAL A 186 -38.33 26.81 -45.14
CA VAL A 186 -37.79 26.96 -43.78
C VAL A 186 -37.47 25.59 -43.18
N THR A 187 -38.32 24.59 -43.38
CA THR A 187 -38.11 23.24 -42.84
C THR A 187 -36.94 22.54 -43.53
N THR A 188 -36.82 22.67 -44.85
CA THR A 188 -35.68 22.15 -45.63
C THR A 188 -34.40 22.91 -45.28
N SER A 189 -34.45 24.23 -45.08
CA SER A 189 -33.28 25.01 -44.60
C SER A 189 -32.84 24.58 -43.21
N LEU A 190 -33.77 24.34 -42.27
CA LEU A 190 -33.44 23.86 -40.93
C LEU A 190 -32.83 22.45 -40.99
N ALA A 191 -33.40 21.56 -41.80
CA ALA A 191 -32.88 20.22 -42.00
C ALA A 191 -31.48 20.23 -42.62
N PHE A 192 -31.25 21.09 -43.61
CA PHE A 192 -29.92 21.29 -44.20
C PHE A 192 -28.95 21.93 -43.21
N ALA A 193 -29.37 22.90 -42.41
CA ALA A 193 -28.55 23.52 -41.38
C ALA A 193 -28.15 22.52 -40.29
N VAL A 194 -29.06 21.65 -39.85
CA VAL A 194 -28.76 20.57 -38.89
C VAL A 194 -27.87 19.51 -39.52
N PHE A 195 -28.14 19.09 -40.76
CA PHE A 195 -27.31 18.12 -41.48
C PHE A 195 -25.90 18.65 -41.71
N TYR A 196 -25.78 19.91 -42.14
CA TYR A 196 -24.51 20.60 -42.31
C TYR A 196 -23.82 20.84 -40.97
N HIS A 197 -24.54 21.16 -39.89
CA HIS A 197 -23.96 21.27 -38.56
C HIS A 197 -23.50 19.91 -37.98
N VAL A 198 -24.12 18.80 -38.37
CA VAL A 198 -23.70 17.44 -37.97
C VAL A 198 -22.50 16.97 -38.78
N ILE A 199 -22.41 17.30 -40.08
CA ILE A 199 -21.28 16.96 -40.97
C ILE A 199 -20.09 17.91 -40.81
N ASN A 200 -20.33 19.21 -40.64
CA ASN A 200 -19.34 20.20 -40.18
C ASN A 200 -19.17 20.17 -38.65
N ARG A 201 -19.34 19.01 -38.02
CA ARG A 201 -18.50 18.68 -36.87
C ARG A 201 -17.23 17.98 -37.37
N PRO A 202 -16.23 18.70 -37.94
CA PRO A 202 -14.88 18.20 -37.84
C PRO A 202 -14.53 18.22 -36.34
N ALA A 203 -14.35 17.03 -35.77
CA ALA A 203 -13.36 16.79 -34.74
C ALA A 203 -13.33 17.69 -33.45
N ARG A 204 -14.45 18.25 -32.97
CA ARG A 204 -14.52 18.79 -31.59
C ARG A 204 -14.80 17.73 -30.51
N ILE A 205 -14.56 16.45 -30.81
CA ILE A 205 -14.35 15.37 -29.81
C ILE A 205 -12.95 14.74 -29.99
N ALA A 206 -12.02 15.39 -30.71
CA ALA A 206 -10.61 14.98 -30.73
C ALA A 206 -9.67 15.99 -30.03
N HIS A 207 -10.19 17.12 -29.55
CA HIS A 207 -9.41 18.16 -28.88
C HIS A 207 -9.92 18.57 -27.48
N ALA A 208 -10.92 17.87 -26.93
CA ALA A 208 -11.28 17.99 -25.50
C ALA A 208 -10.56 16.95 -24.61
N ASP A 209 -10.01 15.88 -25.18
CA ASP A 209 -9.23 14.86 -24.45
C ASP A 209 -7.72 15.09 -24.47
N THR A 210 -7.24 16.12 -25.16
CA THR A 210 -5.80 16.48 -25.20
C THR A 210 -5.45 17.78 -24.47
N SER A 211 -6.40 18.65 -24.16
CA SER A 211 -6.12 19.87 -23.38
C SER A 211 -6.32 19.71 -21.86
N THR A 212 -7.05 18.70 -21.38
CA THR A 212 -7.09 18.38 -19.93
C THR A 212 -5.91 17.52 -19.48
N LYS A 213 -5.04 17.10 -20.42
CA LYS A 213 -3.84 16.28 -20.15
C LYS A 213 -2.53 17.04 -20.34
N GLN A 214 -2.58 18.36 -20.61
CA GLN A 214 -1.37 19.18 -20.85
C GLN A 214 -1.16 20.33 -19.84
N ASP A 215 -2.03 20.49 -18.84
CA ASP A 215 -1.83 21.42 -17.71
C ASP A 215 -1.43 20.73 -16.38
N ALA A 216 -1.11 19.43 -16.40
CA ALA A 216 -0.54 18.73 -15.23
C ALA A 216 0.93 18.31 -15.40
N GLU A 217 1.52 18.50 -16.59
CA GLU A 217 2.87 18.03 -16.91
C GLU A 217 3.73 19.12 -17.59
N SER A 218 3.73 20.35 -17.05
CA SER A 218 4.87 21.26 -17.23
C SER A 218 4.84 22.36 -16.17
N GLY A 219 5.53 22.11 -15.05
CA GLY A 219 5.58 23.06 -13.95
C GLY A 219 6.41 22.58 -12.77
N SER A 220 7.73 22.74 -12.92
CA SER A 220 8.73 22.79 -11.84
C SER A 220 9.33 21.47 -11.38
N GLY A 221 10.55 21.23 -11.86
CA GLY A 221 11.47 20.25 -11.32
C GLY A 221 12.08 20.64 -9.97
N GLY A 222 12.74 19.63 -9.40
CA GLY A 222 13.52 19.61 -8.17
C GLY A 222 13.59 18.14 -7.74
N GLY A 223 14.44 17.31 -8.34
CA GLY A 223 15.87 17.29 -8.06
C GLY A 223 16.12 16.28 -6.93
N PHE A 224 16.65 15.09 -7.26
CA PHE A 224 17.68 14.40 -6.46
C PHE A 224 18.22 13.19 -7.22
N SER A 225 19.49 13.27 -7.56
CA SER A 225 20.32 12.17 -8.05
C SER A 225 20.45 11.09 -6.98
N LEU A 226 20.36 9.82 -7.36
CA LEU A 226 21.13 8.77 -6.68
C LEU A 226 21.56 7.69 -7.67
N SER A 227 22.80 7.88 -8.12
CA SER A 227 23.73 6.86 -8.55
C SER A 227 23.92 5.78 -7.47
N ASN A 228 23.71 4.51 -7.85
CA ASN A 228 24.53 3.32 -7.55
C ASN A 228 23.66 2.07 -7.37
N LEU A 229 23.72 1.16 -8.35
CA LEU A 229 23.66 -0.28 -8.09
C LEU A 229 24.48 -1.00 -9.20
N PRO A 230 25.41 -1.91 -8.86
CA PRO A 230 26.31 -2.54 -9.83
C PRO A 230 25.63 -3.67 -10.63
N PRO A 231 26.12 -3.99 -11.84
CA PRO A 231 25.59 -5.10 -12.64
C PRO A 231 26.00 -6.46 -12.07
N ALA A 232 25.03 -7.38 -12.08
CA ALA A 232 25.21 -8.79 -11.81
C ALA A 232 26.15 -9.43 -12.85
N ALA A 233 27.23 -10.05 -12.38
CA ALA A 233 28.02 -10.98 -13.16
C ALA A 233 27.41 -12.38 -13.04
N THR A 234 26.99 -12.94 -14.16
CA THR A 234 26.68 -14.37 -14.32
C THR A 234 27.82 -15.06 -15.07
N ALA A 235 28.25 -16.20 -14.51
CA ALA A 235 28.98 -17.32 -15.10
C ALA A 235 30.41 -17.05 -15.62
#